data_AF-A0A5N6JK58-F1
#
_entry.id   AF-A0A5N6JK58-F1
#
_cell.length_a   1.000
_cell.length_b   1.000
_cell.length_c   1.000
_cell.angle_alpha   90.00
_cell.angle_beta   90.00
_cell.angle_gamma   90.00
#
_symmetry.space_group_name_H-M   'P 1'
#
loop_
_entity.id
_entity.type
_entity.pdbx_description
1 polymer ?
#
loop_
_entity_poly.entity_id
_entity_poly.type
_entity_poly.pdbx_seq_one_letter_code
_entity_poly.pdbx_strand_id
1 'polypeptide(L)'
;MKTQSGAPDRCEFWTISQDDILGTTTPEQPMPSCLTRQRGLFKEYLSYGHTVIEHIFHALGAQLRLPQHAFTQFHDPTQESGTILRLMRYAPGTPGIGERRRDYWSIRILGASLCS
;
A
#
# COMPACT_ATOMS: atom_id res chain seq x y z
N MET A 1 -12.96 10.81 -1.18
CA MET A 1 -12.38 11.87 -0.34
C MET A 1 -12.57 13.18 -1.09
N LYS A 2 -13.26 14.18 -0.53
CA LYS A 2 -13.41 15.50 -1.17
C LYS A 2 -12.41 16.44 -0.54
N THR A 3 -11.75 17.26 -1.35
CA THR A 3 -10.91 18.35 -0.85
C THR A 3 -11.80 19.41 -0.21
N GLN A 4 -11.24 20.20 0.72
CA GLN A 4 -11.91 21.28 1.45
C GLN A 4 -12.59 22.32 0.53
N SER A 5 -12.21 22.36 -0.76
CA SER A 5 -12.80 23.23 -1.79
C SER A 5 -13.99 22.63 -2.55
N GLY A 6 -14.41 21.40 -2.23
CA GLY A 6 -15.52 20.71 -2.93
C GLY A 6 -15.19 20.26 -4.36
N ALA A 7 -14.00 20.57 -4.86
CA ALA A 7 -13.54 20.12 -6.18
C ALA A 7 -13.34 18.59 -6.18
N PRO A 8 -13.77 17.88 -7.25
CA PRO A 8 -13.53 16.45 -7.38
C PRO A 8 -12.03 16.19 -7.39
N ASP A 9 -11.61 15.28 -6.52
CA ASP A 9 -10.22 14.84 -6.43
C ASP A 9 -9.84 14.20 -7.77
N ARG A 10 -8.94 14.83 -8.53
CA ARG A 10 -8.53 14.34 -9.87
C ARG A 10 -7.46 13.25 -9.74
N CYS A 11 -7.71 12.31 -8.83
CA CYS A 11 -6.81 11.20 -8.56
C CYS A 11 -7.54 9.89 -8.87
N GLU A 12 -6.98 9.11 -9.80
CA GLU A 12 -7.38 7.74 -10.05
C GLU A 12 -6.61 6.82 -9.09
N PHE A 13 -7.29 5.79 -8.59
CA PHE A 13 -6.69 4.82 -7.69
C PHE A 13 -6.91 3.41 -8.22
N TRP A 14 -5.88 2.57 -8.14
CA TRP A 14 -6.00 1.14 -8.27
C TRP A 14 -5.45 0.48 -7.01
N THR A 15 -6.26 -0.35 -6.37
CA THR A 15 -5.88 -1.03 -5.12
C THR A 15 -5.62 -2.50 -5.44
N ILE A 16 -4.53 -3.02 -4.90
CA ILE A 16 -4.12 -4.41 -5.02
C ILE A 16 -3.94 -4.94 -3.61
N SER A 17 -4.55 -6.08 -3.28
CA SER A 17 -4.32 -6.73 -1.99
C SER A 17 -2.91 -7.34 -1.94
N GLN A 18 -2.25 -7.27 -0.79
CA GLN A 18 -1.03 -8.02 -0.55
C GLN A 18 -1.27 -9.52 -0.76
N ASP A 19 -2.38 -10.02 -0.22
CA ASP A 19 -2.73 -11.44 -0.24
C ASP A 19 -2.88 -11.95 -1.68
N ASP A 20 -3.35 -11.09 -2.60
CA ASP A 20 -3.41 -11.39 -4.03
C ASP A 20 -2.01 -11.46 -4.67
N ILE A 21 -1.12 -10.53 -4.33
CA ILE A 21 0.25 -10.51 -4.88
C ILE A 21 1.12 -11.64 -4.32
N LEU A 22 0.92 -12.01 -3.06
CA LEU A 22 1.68 -13.08 -2.40
C LEU A 22 1.11 -14.47 -2.67
N GLY A 23 -0.09 -14.57 -3.26
CA GLY A 23 -0.71 -15.84 -3.64
C GLY A 23 -1.50 -16.50 -2.52
N THR A 24 -1.83 -15.76 -1.45
CA THR A 24 -2.69 -16.21 -0.34
C THR A 24 -4.17 -16.17 -0.74
N THR A 25 -4.58 -15.22 -1.58
CA THR A 25 -5.96 -15.16 -2.11
C THR A 25 -6.17 -16.14 -3.26
N THR A 26 -7.19 -17.00 -3.15
CA THR A 26 -7.60 -17.93 -4.22
C THR A 26 -9.11 -17.81 -4.50
N PRO A 27 -9.56 -17.57 -5.75
CA PRO A 27 -8.77 -17.34 -6.95
C PRO A 27 -8.12 -15.94 -7.00
N GLU A 28 -7.04 -15.80 -7.78
CA GLU A 28 -6.40 -14.51 -8.04
C GLU A 28 -7.41 -13.47 -8.53
N GLN A 29 -7.25 -12.24 -8.06
CA GLN A 29 -8.11 -11.14 -8.41
C GLN A 29 -7.83 -10.64 -9.84
N PRO A 30 -8.87 -10.28 -10.60
CA PRO A 30 -8.71 -9.79 -11.96
C PRO A 30 -7.92 -8.47 -11.96
N MET A 31 -6.82 -8.44 -12.71
CA MET A 31 -5.94 -7.29 -12.83
C MET A 31 -5.66 -6.95 -14.30
N PRO A 32 -5.64 -5.66 -14.69
CA PRO A 32 -5.29 -5.24 -16.05
C PRO A 32 -3.93 -5.80 -16.49
N SER A 33 -3.83 -6.22 -17.75
CA SER A 33 -2.63 -6.89 -18.29
C SER A 33 -1.33 -6.09 -18.13
N CYS A 34 -1.42 -4.75 -18.15
CA CYS A 34 -0.28 -3.87 -17.90
C CYS A 34 0.26 -3.99 -16.47
N LEU A 35 -0.60 -4.18 -15.47
CA LEU A 35 -0.24 -4.38 -14.07
C LEU A 35 0.13 -5.84 -13.81
N THR A 36 -0.55 -6.80 -14.44
CA THR A 36 -0.22 -8.24 -14.35
C THR A 36 1.22 -8.54 -14.75
N ARG A 37 1.73 -7.87 -15.80
CA ARG A 37 3.14 -7.99 -16.20
C ARG A 37 4.13 -7.49 -15.15
N GLN A 38 3.70 -6.62 -14.24
CA GLN A 38 4.54 -6.02 -13.19
C GLN A 38 4.34 -6.68 -11.81
N ARG A 39 3.63 -7.82 -11.72
CA ARG A 39 3.40 -8.52 -10.43
C ARG A 39 4.68 -8.80 -9.65
N GLY A 40 5.76 -9.16 -10.35
CA GLY A 40 7.08 -9.36 -9.72
C GLY A 40 7.58 -8.12 -8.98
N LEU A 41 7.46 -6.93 -9.58
CA LEU A 41 7.85 -5.67 -8.94
C LEU A 41 6.97 -5.35 -7.73
N PHE A 42 5.66 -5.63 -7.78
CA PHE A 42 4.79 -5.43 -6.63
C PHE A 42 5.17 -6.36 -5.47
N LYS A 43 5.56 -7.60 -5.77
CA LYS A 43 6.03 -8.57 -4.77
C LYS A 43 7.33 -8.10 -4.11
N GLU A 44 8.30 -7.65 -4.89
CA GLU A 44 9.55 -7.08 -4.35
C GLU A 44 9.28 -5.83 -3.51
N TYR A 45 8.43 -4.92 -3.99
CA TYR A 45 8.08 -3.70 -3.27
C TYR A 45 7.40 -4.00 -1.92
N LEU A 46 6.48 -4.97 -1.89
CA LEU A 46 5.87 -5.43 -0.64
C LEU A 46 6.91 -6.03 0.29
N SER A 47 7.84 -6.85 -0.22
CA SER A 47 8.91 -7.44 0.58
C SER A 47 9.81 -6.38 1.23
N TYR A 48 10.23 -5.35 0.49
CA TYR A 48 10.99 -4.24 1.08
C TYR A 48 10.15 -3.46 2.09
N GLY A 49 8.86 -3.26 1.82
CA GLY A 49 7.92 -2.62 2.75
C GLY A 49 7.82 -3.36 4.08
N HIS A 50 7.72 -4.70 4.04
CA HIS A 50 7.72 -5.57 5.22
C HIS A 50 8.99 -5.37 6.05
N THR A 51 10.17 -5.41 5.41
CA THR A 51 11.44 -5.18 6.12
C THR A 51 11.47 -3.82 6.83
N VAL A 52 10.98 -2.76 6.19
CA VAL A 52 10.93 -1.42 6.81
C VAL A 52 9.96 -1.39 8.00
N ILE A 53 8.77 -1.98 7.85
CA ILE A 53 7.75 -2.05 8.91
C ILE A 53 8.28 -2.84 10.11
N GLU A 54 8.96 -3.97 9.88
CA GLU A 54 9.60 -4.76 10.94
C GLU A 54 10.61 -3.94 11.75
N HIS A 55 11.45 -3.13 11.08
CA HIS A 55 12.39 -2.26 11.78
C HIS A 55 11.68 -1.19 12.63
N ILE A 56 10.60 -0.61 12.11
CA ILE A 56 9.79 0.37 12.85
C ILE A 56 9.15 -0.29 14.07
N PHE A 57 8.56 -1.47 13.91
CA PHE A 57 7.94 -2.22 15.00
C PHE A 57 8.94 -2.69 16.05
N HIS A 58 10.14 -3.07 15.64
CA HIS A 58 11.21 -3.40 16.58
C HIS A 58 11.59 -2.16 17.42
N ALA A 59 11.79 -1.00 16.77
CA ALA A 59 12.10 0.24 17.48
C ALA A 59 10.96 0.68 18.42
N LEU A 60 9.70 0.57 17.98
CA LEU A 60 8.53 0.89 18.78
C LEU A 60 8.39 -0.06 19.97
N GLY A 61 8.52 -1.38 19.74
CA GLY A 61 8.47 -2.41 20.77
C GLY A 61 9.53 -2.22 21.84
N ALA A 62 10.76 -1.87 21.44
CA ALA A 62 11.85 -1.57 22.36
C ALA A 62 11.53 -0.34 23.25
N GLN A 63 10.99 0.73 22.67
CA GLN A 63 10.63 1.94 23.43
C GLN A 63 9.47 1.70 24.41
N LEU A 64 8.51 0.85 24.02
CA LEU A 64 7.36 0.48 24.84
C LEU A 64 7.64 -0.68 25.81
N ARG A 65 8.87 -1.23 25.81
CA ARG A 65 9.27 -2.41 26.61
C ARG A 65 8.36 -3.62 26.39
N LEU A 66 7.89 -3.79 25.16
CA LEU A 66 7.07 -4.93 24.76
C LEU A 66 7.95 -6.11 24.31
N PRO A 67 7.44 -7.35 24.37
CA PRO A 67 8.11 -8.49 23.77
C PRO A 67 8.42 -8.26 22.29
N GLN A 68 9.55 -8.78 21.81
CA GLN A 68 10.06 -8.55 20.45
C GLN A 68 9.05 -8.93 19.33
N HIS A 69 8.14 -9.85 19.61
CA HIS A 69 7.11 -10.35 18.69
C HIS A 69 5.74 -9.68 18.86
N ALA A 70 5.61 -8.71 19.78
CA ALA A 70 4.32 -8.12 20.12
C ALA A 70 3.62 -7.48 18.90
N PHE A 71 4.38 -6.91 17.96
CA PHE A 71 3.84 -6.29 16.76
C PHE A 71 4.01 -7.13 15.49
N THR A 72 5.11 -7.89 15.37
CA THR A 72 5.41 -8.65 14.15
C THR A 72 4.43 -9.82 13.93
N GLN A 73 3.85 -10.37 15.00
CA GLN A 73 2.81 -11.39 14.89
C GLN A 73 1.55 -10.95 14.12
N PHE A 74 1.29 -9.64 14.04
CA PHE A 74 0.13 -9.07 13.34
C PHE A 74 0.40 -8.74 11.86
N HIS A 75 1.63 -8.97 11.40
CA HIS A 75 2.09 -8.59 10.08
C HIS A 75 2.77 -9.74 9.33
N ASP A 76 2.50 -10.99 9.72
CA ASP A 76 2.98 -12.17 9.02
C ASP A 76 2.53 -12.14 7.54
N PRO A 77 3.45 -12.08 6.56
CA PRO A 77 3.11 -12.02 5.14
C PRO A 77 2.50 -13.32 4.61
N THR A 78 2.58 -14.42 5.37
CA THR A 78 2.01 -15.72 5.00
C THR A 78 0.57 -15.90 5.48
N GLN A 79 0.09 -15.02 6.35
CA GLN A 79 -1.30 -14.99 6.81
C GLN A 79 -2.11 -13.96 6.05
N GLU A 80 -3.44 -14.11 6.07
CA GLU A 80 -4.34 -13.10 5.50
C GLU A 80 -4.09 -11.74 6.17
N SER A 81 -3.84 -10.73 5.36
CA SER A 81 -3.50 -9.39 5.80
C SER A 81 -4.37 -8.38 5.07
N GLY A 82 -4.95 -7.43 5.80
CA GLY A 82 -5.61 -6.26 5.20
C GLY A 82 -4.62 -5.25 4.58
N THR A 83 -3.36 -5.66 4.35
CA THR A 83 -2.35 -4.83 3.71
C THR A 83 -2.65 -4.67 2.23
N ILE A 84 -2.73 -3.43 1.77
CA ILE A 84 -3.02 -3.09 0.37
C ILE A 84 -1.91 -2.23 -0.23
N LEU A 85 -1.64 -2.47 -1.51
CA LEU A 85 -0.87 -1.61 -2.37
C LEU A 85 -1.82 -0.69 -3.13
N ARG A 86 -1.65 0.63 -2.99
CA ARG A 86 -2.47 1.61 -3.69
C ARG A 86 -1.64 2.36 -4.72
N LEU A 87 -1.94 2.11 -5.99
CA LEU A 87 -1.41 2.87 -7.13
C LEU A 87 -2.29 4.11 -7.29
N MET A 88 -1.66 5.28 -7.31
CA MET A 88 -2.37 6.56 -7.40
C MET A 88 -1.84 7.35 -8.58
N ARG A 89 -2.73 7.73 -9.48
CA ARG A 89 -2.42 8.58 -10.62
C ARG A 89 -3.10 9.92 -10.43
N TYR A 90 -2.30 10.97 -10.37
CA TYR A 90 -2.80 12.33 -10.33
C TYR A 90 -2.88 12.88 -11.75
N ALA A 91 -4.00 13.51 -12.09
CA ALA A 91 -4.11 14.27 -13.33
C ALA A 91 -3.19 15.50 -13.29
N PRO A 92 -2.69 15.95 -14.45
CA PRO A 92 -1.85 17.14 -14.50
C PRO A 92 -2.64 18.36 -14.03
N GLY A 93 -1.98 19.25 -13.27
CA GLY A 93 -2.60 20.49 -12.84
C GLY A 93 -2.99 21.36 -14.04
N THR A 94 -4.18 21.96 -14.02
CA THR A 94 -4.60 22.90 -15.06
C THR A 94 -3.64 24.11 -15.04
N PRO A 95 -2.94 24.45 -16.14
CA PRO A 95 -2.06 25.60 -16.14
C PRO A 95 -2.86 26.89 -15.88
N GLY A 96 -2.49 27.63 -14.83
CA GLY A 96 -3.08 28.93 -14.48
C GLY A 96 -3.69 29.03 -13.07
N ILE A 97 -4.01 27.91 -12.41
CA ILE A 97 -4.54 27.91 -11.04
C ILE A 97 -3.54 27.21 -10.12
N GLY A 98 -2.59 28.00 -9.59
CA GLY A 98 -1.97 27.83 -8.27
C GLY A 98 -1.16 26.58 -7.90
N GLU A 99 -1.24 25.45 -8.60
CA GLU A 99 -0.50 24.24 -8.19
C GLU A 99 -0.06 23.42 -9.41
N ARG A 100 1.21 23.55 -9.80
CA ARG A 100 1.84 22.71 -10.83
C ARG A 100 2.06 21.30 -10.26
N ARG A 101 1.01 20.46 -10.26
CA ARG A 101 1.19 19.00 -10.07
C ARG A 101 1.67 18.37 -11.38
N ARG A 102 2.82 17.70 -11.32
CA ARG A 102 3.35 16.85 -12.40
C ARG A 102 2.63 15.50 -12.39
N ASP A 103 2.47 14.89 -13.55
CA ASP A 103 2.04 13.50 -13.66
C ASP A 103 3.05 12.60 -12.94
N TYR A 104 2.61 11.95 -11.87
CA TYR A 104 3.44 11.05 -11.07
C TYR A 104 2.56 9.94 -10.50
N TRP A 105 3.13 8.74 -10.48
CA TRP A 105 2.55 7.57 -9.86
C TRP A 105 3.05 7.43 -8.43
N SER A 106 2.17 7.57 -7.44
CA SER A 106 2.52 7.25 -6.05
C SER A 106 2.09 5.83 -5.73
N ILE A 107 2.98 5.08 -5.09
CA ILE A 107 2.65 3.78 -4.49
C ILE A 107 2.62 3.96 -2.97
N ARG A 108 1.56 3.50 -2.33
CA ARG A 108 1.46 3.48 -0.86
C ARG A 108 1.09 2.08 -0.38
N ILE A 109 1.71 1.67 0.72
CA ILE A 109 1.31 0.49 1.48
C ILE A 109 0.40 0.99 2.60
N LEU A 110 -0.83 0.49 2.64
CA LEU A 110 -1.73 0.71 3.76
C LEU A 110 -1.90 -0.63 4.47
N GLY A 111 -1.25 -0.80 5.62
CA GLY A 111 -1.42 -1.98 6.46
C GLY A 111 -2.69 -1.86 7.28
N ALA A 112 -3.63 -2.78 7.12
CA ALA A 112 -4.69 -3.01 8.08
C ALA A 112 -4.50 -4.43 8.64
N SER A 113 -4.11 -4.56 9.91
CA SER A 113 -4.15 -5.85 10.59
C SER A 113 -5.60 -6.16 10.93
N LEU A 114 -6.17 -7.20 10.30
CA LEU A 114 -7.43 -7.80 10.74
C LEU A 114 -7.10 -8.66 11.96
N CYS A 115 -7.25 -8.11 13.17
CA CYS A 115 -7.28 -8.95 14.36
C CYS A 115 -8.52 -9.85 14.25
N SER A 116 -8.31 -11.16 14.14
CA SER A 116 -9.35 -12.17 14.34
C SER A 116 -9.44 -12.54 15.82
#